data_AF-A0A165B1M6-F1
#
_entry.id   AF-A0A165B1M6-F1
#
_cell.length_a   1.000
_cell.length_b   1.000
_cell.length_c   1.000
_cell.angle_alpha   90.00
_cell.angle_beta   90.00
_cell.angle_gamma   90.00
#
_symmetry.space_group_name_H-M   'P 1'
#
loop_
_entity.id
_entity.type
_entity.pdbx_description
1 polymer ?
#
loop_
_entity_poly.entity_id
_entity_poly.type
_entity_poly.pdbx_seq_one_letter_code
_entity_poly.pdbx_strand_id
1 'polypeptide(L)' 'LVYLPPYSPHLNPIEEAFSSVKSWLRRNEEFLSNHDDLPMLIAMAALSVTPEMAQGWFHDCGYL' A
#
# COMPACT_ATOMS: atom_id res chain seq x y z
N LEU A 1 -9.68 16.16 10.41
CA LEU A 1 -8.41 16.29 9.65
C LEU A 1 -7.27 16.24 10.65
N VAL A 2 -6.23 15.45 10.38
CA VAL A 2 -4.99 15.39 11.18
C VAL A 2 -3.94 16.23 10.45
N TYR A 3 -3.21 17.08 11.17
CA TYR A 3 -2.13 17.87 10.56
C TYR A 3 -0.93 16.97 10.25
N LEU A 4 -0.43 17.07 9.00
CA LEU A 4 0.79 16.41 8.56
C LEU A 4 1.83 17.50 8.21
N PRO A 5 2.97 17.56 8.92
CA PRO A 5 4.03 18.50 8.57
C PRO A 5 4.58 18.24 7.16
N PRO A 6 5.03 19.28 6.43
CA PRO A 6 5.66 19.11 5.13
C PRO A 6 6.82 18.12 5.17
N TYR A 7 6.99 17.34 4.09
CA TYR A 7 8.09 16.38 3.91
C TYR A 7 8.25 15.37 5.05
N SER A 8 7.16 15.01 5.74
CA SER A 8 7.14 14.01 6.81
C SER A 8 6.44 12.71 6.38
N PRO A 9 6.97 11.98 5.38
CA PRO A 9 6.33 10.74 4.89
C PRO A 9 6.29 9.64 5.95
N HIS A 10 7.22 9.66 6.91
CA HIS A 10 7.26 8.75 8.06
C HIS A 10 6.08 8.94 9.04
N LEU A 11 5.30 10.01 8.88
CA LEU A 11 4.07 10.24 9.64
C LEU A 11 2.82 9.92 8.81
N ASN A 12 2.95 9.31 7.63
CA ASN A 12 1.82 9.03 6.76
C ASN A 12 1.74 7.53 6.43
N PRO A 13 0.80 6.77 7.04
CA PRO A 13 0.75 5.31 6.88
C PRO A 13 0.43 4.87 5.45
N ILE A 14 -0.07 5.78 4.60
CA ILE A 14 -0.32 5.47 3.18
C ILE A 14 0.98 5.18 2.41
N GLU A 15 2.12 5.69 2.86
CA GLU A 15 3.42 5.46 2.21
C GLU A 15 3.82 3.99 2.28
N GLU A 16 3.63 3.36 3.45
CA GLU A 16 3.88 1.94 3.66
C GLU A 16 2.85 1.08 2.93
N ALA A 17 1.58 1.50 2.94
CA ALA A 17 0.54 0.84 2.16
C ALA A 17 0.87 0.81 0.65
N PHE A 18 1.23 1.95 0.07
CA PHE A 18 1.63 1.99 -1.34
C PHE A 18 2.93 1.23 -1.61
N SER A 19 3.90 1.25 -0.68
CA SER A 19 5.12 0.45 -0.78
C SER A 19 4.79 -1.05 -0.85
N SER A 20 3.87 -1.51 -0.01
CA SER A 20 3.38 -2.89 0.02
C SER A 20 2.66 -3.28 -1.27
N VAL A 21 1.69 -2.46 -1.72
CA VAL A 21 0.96 -2.67 -2.98
C VAL A 21 1.91 -2.74 -4.18
N LYS A 22 2.86 -1.81 -4.29
CA LYS A 22 3.87 -1.82 -5.37
C LYS A 22 4.76 -3.06 -5.32
N SER A 23 5.15 -3.48 -4.11
CA SER A 23 5.96 -4.69 -3.92
C SER A 23 5.17 -5.95 -4.26
N TRP A 24 3.88 -5.99 -3.96
CA TRP A 24 2.99 -7.07 -4.39
C TRP A 24 2.89 -7.12 -5.91
N LEU A 25 2.61 -5.98 -6.57
CA LEU A 25 2.51 -5.91 -8.03
C LEU A 25 3.78 -6.46 -8.72
N ARG A 26 4.96 -6.01 -8.28
CA ARG A 26 6.26 -6.47 -8.83
C ARG A 26 6.51 -7.98 -8.71
N ARG A 27 5.92 -8.61 -7.69
CA ARG A 27 6.05 -10.06 -7.45
C ARG A 27 4.98 -10.88 -8.17
N ASN A 28 4.02 -10.22 -8.81
CA ASN A 28 2.86 -10.83 -9.45
C ASN A 28 2.70 -10.31 -10.89
N GLU A 29 3.77 -9.77 -11.49
CA GLU A 29 3.75 -9.26 -12.87
C GLU A 29 3.49 -10.38 -13.88
N GLU A 30 3.80 -11.64 -13.53
CA GLU A 30 3.54 -12.82 -14.34
C GLU A 30 2.04 -13.08 -14.60
N PHE A 31 1.15 -12.52 -13.79
CA PHE A 31 -0.29 -12.60 -14.01
C PHE A 31 -0.80 -11.60 -15.05
N LEU A 32 0.05 -10.67 -15.51
CA LEU A 32 -0.28 -9.70 -16.54
C LEU A 32 -0.06 -10.35 -17.93
N SER A 33 -1.13 -10.82 -18.56
CA SER A 33 -1.05 -11.36 -19.93
C SER A 33 -1.17 -10.25 -20.98
N ASN A 34 -1.93 -9.20 -20.67
CA ASN A 34 -2.06 -7.99 -21.47
C ASN A 34 -2.41 -6.78 -20.57
N HIS A 35 -2.47 -5.58 -21.16
CA HIS A 35 -2.76 -4.36 -20.41
C HIS A 35 -4.20 -4.29 -19.85
N ASP A 36 -5.15 -5.04 -20.41
CA ASP A 36 -6.53 -5.08 -19.93
C ASP A 36 -6.66 -5.84 -18.59
N ASP A 37 -5.65 -6.65 -18.22
CA ASP A 37 -5.57 -7.34 -16.92
C ASP A 37 -5.15 -6.39 -15.77
N LEU A 38 -4.58 -5.22 -16.10
CA LEU A 38 -3.99 -4.30 -15.13
C LEU A 38 -4.98 -3.84 -14.03
N PRO A 39 -6.25 -3.47 -14.33
CA PRO A 39 -7.20 -3.08 -13.30
C PRO A 39 -7.47 -4.20 -12.29
N MET A 40 -7.55 -5.45 -12.76
CA MET A 40 -7.77 -6.61 -11.90
C MET A 40 -6.54 -6.89 -11.02
N LEU A 41 -5.33 -6.79 -11.59
CA LEU A 41 -4.09 -6.98 -10.84
C LEU A 41 -3.91 -5.91 -9.75
N ILE A 42 -4.25 -4.64 -10.05
CA ILE A 42 -4.25 -3.55 -9.06
C ILE A 42 -5.29 -3.82 -7.96
N ALA A 43 -6.48 -4.31 -8.32
CA ALA A 43 -7.50 -4.67 -7.33
C ALA A 43 -7.02 -5.80 -6.40
N MET A 44 -6.39 -6.85 -6.94
CA MET A 44 -5.79 -7.91 -6.13
C MET A 44 -4.67 -7.39 -5.22
N ALA A 45 -3.81 -6.51 -5.73
CA ALA A 45 -2.76 -5.89 -4.94
C ALA A 45 -3.31 -5.06 -3.78
N ALA A 46 -4.38 -4.29 -4.01
CA ALA A 46 -5.07 -3.54 -2.96
C ALA A 46 -5.70 -4.47 -1.92
N LEU A 47 -6.32 -5.57 -2.36
CA LEU A 47 -6.90 -6.58 -1.47
C LEU A 47 -5.86 -7.41 -0.69
N SER A 48 -4.59 -7.38 -1.09
CA SER A 48 -3.51 -8.03 -0.34
C SER A 48 -3.15 -7.30 0.97
N VAL A 49 -3.62 -6.07 1.16
CA VAL A 49 -3.42 -5.30 2.38
C VAL A 49 -4.36 -5.82 3.47
N THR A 50 -3.80 -6.37 4.55
CA THR A 50 -4.59 -6.90 5.67
C THR A 50 -4.80 -5.85 6.77
N PRO A 51 -5.81 -6.03 7.65
CA PRO A 51 -6.00 -5.17 8.82
C PRO A 51 -4.78 -5.13 9.75
N GLU A 52 -4.06 -6.23 9.91
CA GLU A 52 -2.87 -6.32 10.76
C GLU A 52 -1.72 -5.50 10.19
N MET A 53 -1.54 -5.52 8.85
CA MET A 53 -0.57 -4.66 8.17
C MET A 53 -0.92 -3.19 8.39
N ALA A 54 -2.19 -2.82 8.17
CA ALA A 54 -2.65 -1.46 8.39
C ALA A 54 -2.41 -1.01 9.83
N GLN A 55 -2.77 -1.84 10.82
CA GLN A 55 -2.52 -1.54 12.23
C GLN A 55 -1.03 -1.32 12.53
N GLY A 56 -0.15 -2.16 11.97
CA GLY A 56 1.30 -1.99 12.07
C GLY A 56 1.76 -0.63 11.55
N TRP A 57 1.30 -0.22 10.37
CA TRP A 57 1.69 1.05 9.76
C TRP A 57 1.20 2.27 10.54
N PHE A 58 0.00 2.20 11.13
CA PHE A 58 -0.48 3.26 12.03
C PHE A 58 0.35 3.34 13.32
N HIS A 59 0.78 2.20 13.87
CA HIS A 59 1.70 2.17 15.02
C HIS A 59 3.09 2.73 14.66
N ASP A 60 3.65 2.37 13.50
CA ASP A 60 4.95 2.86 13.03
C ASP A 60 4.97 4.38 12.80
N CYS A 61 3.81 4.96 12.44
CA CYS A 61 3.61 6.41 12.36
C CYS A 61 3.32 7.09 13.71
N GLY A 62 3.20 6.34 14.81
CA GLY A 62 2.90 6.85 16.15
C GLY A 62 1.43 7.23 16.38
N TYR A 63 0.50 6.65 15.62
CA TYR A 63 -0.95 6.90 15.75
C TYR A 63 -1.69 5.87 16.62
N LEU A 64 -1.02 4.78 17.01
CA LEU A 64 -1.49 3.73 17.91
C LEU A 64 -0.40 3.42 18.93
#